data_AF-A0A0A0KZ93-F1
#
_entry.id   AF-A0A0A0KZ93-F1
#
_cell.length_a   1.000
_cell.length_b   1.000
_cell.length_c   1.000
_cell.angle_alpha   90.00
_cell.angle_beta   90.00
_cell.angle_gamma   90.00
#
_symmetry.space_group_name_H-M   'P 1'
#
loop_
_entity.id
_entity.type
_entity.pdbx_description
1 polymer ?
#
loop_
_entity_poly.entity_id
_entity_poly.type
_entity_poly.pdbx_seq_one_letter_code
_entity_poly.pdbx_strand_id
1 'polypeptide(L)'
;MDGHLEQWKEVFTPGTNSTDVWLWRLAKAHVLSHDSCIHQLVIHWYVCLYIYIHTYMHACKYIFLIKYREWRKEKEIQKSISKAFEKFKANLTDLEKKIDELNENKDLKNRYGAGIIPYEVMKPRSKPGVTGIGVPYSVSI
;
A
#
# COMPACT_ATOMS: atom_id res chain seq x y z
N MET A 1 15.54 -37.61 -60.76
CA MET A 1 15.52 -36.45 -61.68
C MET A 1 14.65 -35.45 -60.96
N ASP A 2 15.25 -34.65 -60.08
CA ASP A 2 14.49 -33.90 -59.07
C ASP A 2 14.91 -32.43 -59.22
N GLY A 3 14.31 -31.76 -60.21
CA GLY A 3 14.71 -30.42 -60.67
C GLY A 3 13.65 -29.33 -60.52
N HIS A 4 12.59 -29.54 -59.73
CA HIS A 4 11.42 -28.65 -59.71
C HIS A 4 11.25 -27.77 -58.47
N LEU A 5 12.24 -27.66 -57.59
CA LEU A 5 12.05 -27.01 -56.28
C LEU A 5 13.02 -25.85 -56.00
N GLU A 6 13.25 -24.90 -56.93
CA GLU A 6 13.98 -23.66 -56.60
C GLU A 6 13.49 -22.37 -57.30
N GLN A 7 12.24 -22.29 -57.78
CA GLN A 7 11.71 -21.08 -58.43
C GLN A 7 11.67 -19.82 -57.52
N TRP A 8 11.80 -20.00 -56.20
CA TRP A 8 11.62 -18.93 -55.20
C TRP A 8 12.92 -18.18 -54.84
N LYS A 9 14.04 -18.47 -55.51
CA LYS A 9 15.36 -17.87 -55.21
C LYS A 9 15.93 -17.07 -56.39
N GLU A 10 15.08 -16.32 -57.08
CA GLU A 10 15.54 -15.43 -58.15
C GLU A 10 15.92 -14.05 -57.61
N VAL A 11 17.05 -13.51 -58.12
CA VAL A 11 17.51 -12.17 -57.79
C VAL A 11 17.12 -11.23 -58.92
N PHE A 12 16.21 -10.29 -58.63
CA PHE A 12 15.81 -9.26 -59.58
C PHE A 12 16.71 -8.04 -59.46
N THR A 13 17.22 -7.55 -60.58
CA THR A 13 18.01 -6.32 -60.67
C THR A 13 17.32 -5.30 -61.57
N PRO A 14 17.57 -3.99 -61.37
CA PRO A 14 17.03 -2.97 -62.26
C PRO A 14 17.60 -3.13 -63.68
N GLY A 15 16.72 -3.31 -64.67
CA GLY A 15 17.08 -3.38 -66.09
C GLY A 15 16.53 -2.21 -66.90
N THR A 16 16.95 -2.12 -68.17
CA THR A 16 16.52 -1.09 -69.12
C THR A 16 15.39 -1.55 -70.04
N ASN A 17 15.17 -2.87 -70.17
CA ASN A 17 14.07 -3.44 -70.94
C ASN A 17 12.76 -3.36 -70.15
N SER A 18 11.63 -3.26 -70.85
CA SER A 18 10.31 -3.13 -70.23
C SER A 18 10.00 -4.28 -69.27
N THR A 19 10.31 -5.53 -69.64
CA THR A 19 10.10 -6.72 -68.80
C THR A 19 10.88 -6.64 -67.49
N ASP A 20 12.16 -6.26 -67.53
CA ASP A 20 13.02 -6.17 -66.34
C ASP A 20 12.58 -5.04 -65.42
N VAL A 21 12.12 -3.92 -65.98
CA VAL A 21 11.54 -2.81 -65.20
C VAL A 21 10.27 -3.25 -64.48
N TRP A 22 9.40 -4.02 -65.13
CA TRP A 22 8.18 -4.55 -64.52
C TRP A 22 8.48 -5.57 -63.43
N LEU A 23 9.38 -6.51 -63.68
CA LEU A 23 9.82 -7.50 -62.69
C LEU A 23 10.48 -6.84 -61.48
N TRP A 24 11.32 -5.82 -61.70
CA TRP A 24 11.93 -5.04 -60.62
C TRP A 24 10.89 -4.28 -59.78
N ARG A 25 9.87 -3.69 -60.42
CA ARG A 25 8.77 -3.03 -59.70
C ARG A 25 7.96 -4.03 -58.87
N LEU A 26 7.68 -5.20 -59.42
CA LEU A 26 6.96 -6.27 -58.73
C LEU A 26 7.76 -6.78 -57.53
N ALA A 27 9.07 -7.01 -57.69
CA ALA A 27 9.95 -7.43 -56.60
C ALA A 27 9.96 -6.42 -55.44
N LYS A 28 10.05 -5.11 -55.73
CA LYS A 28 9.96 -4.07 -54.70
C LYS A 28 8.61 -4.04 -54.00
N ALA A 29 7.51 -4.19 -54.74
CA ALA A 29 6.17 -4.22 -54.15
C ALA A 29 6.02 -5.40 -53.18
N HIS A 30 6.58 -6.56 -53.52
CA HIS A 30 6.59 -7.74 -52.65
C HIS A 30 7.44 -7.54 -51.38
N VAL A 31 8.62 -6.91 -51.50
CA VAL A 31 9.44 -6.58 -50.30
C VAL A 31 8.70 -5.57 -49.39
N LEU A 32 8.06 -4.56 -49.97
CA LEU A 32 7.32 -3.55 -49.21
C LEU A 32 6.06 -4.11 -48.54
N SER A 33 5.35 -5.04 -49.18
CA SER A 33 4.21 -5.71 -48.54
C SER A 33 4.67 -6.58 -47.36
N HIS A 34 5.82 -7.23 -47.46
CA HIS A 34 6.39 -8.00 -46.35
C HIS A 34 6.87 -7.11 -45.20
N ASP A 35 7.55 -5.99 -45.50
CA ASP A 35 8.01 -5.02 -44.49
C ASP A 35 6.83 -4.37 -43.74
N SER A 36 5.79 -3.94 -44.46
CA SER A 36 4.59 -3.38 -43.84
C SER A 36 3.84 -4.39 -42.97
N CYS A 37 3.78 -5.67 -43.39
CA CYS A 37 3.21 -6.76 -42.60
C CYS A 37 4.00 -6.97 -41.29
N ILE A 38 5.34 -7.03 -41.35
CA ILE A 38 6.22 -7.14 -40.18
C ILE A 38 6.07 -5.92 -39.26
N HIS A 39 6.07 -4.72 -39.83
CA HIS A 39 5.97 -3.47 -39.08
C HIS A 39 4.64 -3.39 -38.31
N GLN A 40 3.52 -3.71 -38.95
CA GLN A 40 2.19 -3.58 -38.35
C GLN A 40 1.83 -4.74 -37.40
N LEU A 41 2.07 -5.99 -37.81
CA LEU A 41 1.61 -7.15 -37.04
C LEU A 41 2.60 -7.60 -35.97
N VAL A 42 3.89 -7.35 -36.17
CA VAL A 42 4.92 -7.76 -35.22
C VAL A 42 5.40 -6.54 -34.44
N ILE A 43 6.08 -5.59 -35.08
CA ILE A 43 6.77 -4.53 -34.34
C ILE A 43 5.79 -3.63 -33.58
N HIS A 44 4.76 -3.11 -34.25
CA HIS A 44 3.80 -2.21 -33.61
C HIS A 44 3.05 -2.89 -32.46
N TRP A 45 2.58 -4.13 -32.63
CA TRP A 45 1.89 -4.86 -31.56
C TRP A 45 2.81 -5.16 -30.38
N TYR A 46 4.00 -5.70 -30.62
CA TYR A 46 4.95 -6.05 -29.55
C TYR A 46 5.48 -4.82 -28.82
N VAL A 47 5.85 -3.75 -29.52
CA VAL A 47 6.35 -2.52 -28.90
C VAL A 47 5.25 -1.82 -28.12
N CYS A 48 4.03 -1.74 -28.67
CA CYS A 48 2.90 -1.11 -28.00
C CYS A 48 2.51 -1.89 -26.73
N LEU A 49 2.45 -3.23 -26.81
CA LEU A 49 2.20 -4.10 -25.66
C LEU A 49 3.31 -3.99 -24.60
N TYR A 50 4.58 -3.97 -25.01
CA TYR A 50 5.71 -3.87 -24.11
C TYR A 50 5.73 -2.53 -23.35
N ILE A 51 5.54 -1.41 -24.05
CA ILE A 51 5.47 -0.08 -23.44
C ILE A 51 4.27 0.01 -22.48
N TYR A 52 3.11 -0.51 -22.89
CA TYR A 52 1.92 -0.55 -22.03
C TYR A 52 2.15 -1.37 -20.76
N ILE A 53 2.69 -2.58 -20.88
CA ILE A 53 2.96 -3.45 -19.72
C ILE A 53 4.04 -2.82 -18.82
N HIS A 54 5.12 -2.27 -19.39
CA HIS A 54 6.19 -1.66 -18.62
C HIS A 54 5.71 -0.43 -17.83
N THR A 55 4.95 0.45 -18.48
CA THR A 55 4.40 1.65 -17.81
C THR A 55 3.35 1.26 -16.76
N TYR A 56 2.50 0.27 -17.04
CA TYR A 56 1.52 -0.25 -16.09
C TYR A 56 2.21 -0.87 -14.86
N MET A 57 3.21 -1.72 -15.07
CA MET A 57 4.00 -2.32 -13.98
C MET A 57 4.72 -1.26 -13.15
N HIS A 58 5.27 -0.22 -13.78
CA HIS A 58 5.92 0.88 -13.08
C HIS A 58 4.91 1.72 -12.27
N ALA A 59 3.73 1.99 -12.82
CA ALA A 59 2.64 2.68 -12.14
C ALA A 59 2.13 1.87 -10.93
N CYS A 60 1.87 0.57 -11.10
CA CYS A 60 1.47 -0.33 -10.01
C CYS A 60 2.51 -0.38 -8.90
N LYS A 61 3.80 -0.47 -9.24
CA LYS A 61 4.89 -0.43 -8.27
C LYS A 61 4.92 0.91 -7.51
N TYR A 62 4.73 2.03 -8.21
CA TYR A 62 4.71 3.35 -7.59
C TYR A 62 3.53 3.52 -6.62
N ILE A 63 2.32 3.14 -7.04
CA ILE A 63 1.12 3.16 -6.20
C ILE A 63 1.30 2.27 -4.97
N PHE A 64 1.83 1.06 -5.14
CA PHE A 64 2.12 0.16 -4.02
C PHE A 64 3.12 0.78 -3.04
N LEU A 65 4.20 1.39 -3.54
CA LEU A 65 5.21 2.03 -2.68
C LEU A 65 4.65 3.22 -1.90
N ILE A 66 3.79 4.04 -2.51
CA ILE A 66 3.12 5.15 -1.81
C ILE A 66 2.23 4.59 -0.70
N LYS A 67 1.33 3.66 -1.04
CA LYS A 67 0.40 3.08 -0.06
C LYS A 67 1.14 2.37 1.07
N TYR A 68 2.23 1.66 0.75
CA TYR A 68 3.07 1.01 1.76
C TYR A 68 3.77 2.02 2.68
N ARG A 69 4.22 3.16 2.14
CA ARG A 69 4.83 4.24 2.93
C ARG A 69 3.82 4.86 3.89
N GLU A 70 2.59 5.10 3.44
CA GLU A 70 1.50 5.62 4.29
C GLU A 70 1.15 4.63 5.41
N TRP A 71 0.89 3.38 5.06
CA TRP A 71 0.62 2.32 6.02
C TRP A 71 1.72 2.18 7.08
N ARG A 72 3.00 2.32 6.69
CA ARG A 72 4.13 2.31 7.63
C ARG A 72 4.06 3.48 8.61
N LYS A 73 3.74 4.69 8.14
CA LYS A 73 3.60 5.87 9.02
C LYS A 73 2.46 5.69 10.02
N GLU A 74 1.31 5.19 9.57
CA GLU A 74 0.18 4.90 10.45
C GLU A 74 0.58 3.91 11.56
N LYS A 75 1.32 2.86 11.21
CA LYS A 75 1.80 1.87 12.17
C LYS A 75 2.73 2.47 13.24
N GLU A 76 3.63 3.36 12.85
CA GLU A 76 4.52 4.05 13.81
C GLU A 76 3.73 5.02 14.72
N ILE A 77 2.74 5.73 14.17
CA ILE A 77 1.85 6.59 14.95
C ILE A 77 1.04 5.76 15.96
N GLN A 78 0.47 4.62 15.53
CA GLN A 78 -0.26 3.72 16.43
C GLN A 78 0.62 3.20 17.57
N LYS A 79 1.89 2.90 17.27
CA LYS A 79 2.87 2.50 18.28
C LYS A 79 3.14 3.60 19.32
N SER A 80 3.26 4.86 18.88
CA SER A 80 3.49 5.98 19.81
C SER A 80 2.26 6.25 20.68
N ILE A 81 1.06 6.19 20.10
CA ILE A 81 -0.21 6.31 20.82
C ILE A 81 -0.35 5.21 21.87
N SER A 82 -0.10 3.95 21.49
CA SER A 82 -0.14 2.82 22.41
C SER A 82 0.86 2.99 23.57
N LYS A 83 2.09 3.43 23.28
CA LYS A 83 3.09 3.72 24.32
C LYS A 83 2.65 4.84 25.27
N ALA A 84 2.06 5.93 24.74
CA ALA A 84 1.54 7.02 25.55
C ALA A 84 0.37 6.55 26.43
N PHE A 85 -0.51 5.71 25.90
CA PHE A 85 -1.64 5.14 26.64
C PHE A 85 -1.19 4.21 27.77
N GLU A 86 -0.16 3.38 27.55
CA GLU A 86 0.42 2.56 28.61
C GLU A 86 1.07 3.41 29.71
N LYS A 87 1.77 4.49 29.36
CA LYS A 87 2.28 5.44 30.35
C LYS A 87 1.15 6.11 31.14
N PHE A 88 0.05 6.47 30.47
CA PHE A 88 -1.12 7.04 31.12
C PHE A 88 -1.76 6.06 32.12
N LYS A 89 -1.93 4.78 31.75
CA LYS A 89 -2.42 3.74 32.66
C LYS A 89 -1.51 3.55 33.88
N ALA A 90 -0.20 3.59 33.69
CA ALA A 90 0.75 3.50 34.79
C ALA A 90 0.56 4.66 35.77
N ASN A 91 0.46 5.89 35.28
CA ASN A 91 0.20 7.06 36.11
C ASN A 91 -1.14 6.97 36.87
N LEU A 92 -2.19 6.43 36.24
CA LEU A 92 -3.48 6.21 36.91
C LEU A 92 -3.35 5.21 38.07
N THR A 93 -2.54 4.16 37.89
CA THR A 93 -2.27 3.17 38.94
C THR A 93 -1.49 3.79 40.10
N ASP A 94 -0.52 4.65 39.81
CA ASP A 94 0.25 5.36 40.83
C ASP A 94 -0.62 6.37 41.60
N LEU A 95 -1.54 7.04 40.89
CA LEU A 95 -2.52 7.94 41.51
C LEU A 95 -3.47 7.18 42.43
N GLU A 96 -3.97 6.01 41.99
CA GLU A 96 -4.81 5.12 42.81
C GLU A 96 -4.10 4.74 44.12
N LYS A 97 -2.83 4.30 44.04
CA LYS A 97 -2.01 4.00 45.23
C LYS A 97 -1.84 5.20 46.16
N LYS A 98 -1.56 6.38 45.59
CA LYS A 98 -1.41 7.61 46.37
C LYS A 98 -2.70 7.98 47.10
N ILE A 99 -3.87 7.77 46.49
CA ILE A 99 -5.16 7.97 47.16
C ILE A 99 -5.28 7.03 48.36
N ASP A 100 -4.91 5.76 48.20
CA ASP A 100 -4.96 4.77 49.28
C ASP A 100 -4.02 5.16 50.43
N GLU A 101 -2.78 5.51 50.14
CA GLU A 101 -1.80 6.00 51.13
C GLU A 101 -2.32 7.22 51.90
N LEU A 102 -2.97 8.17 51.21
CA LEU A 102 -3.55 9.36 51.85
C LEU A 102 -4.78 9.04 52.70
N ASN A 103 -5.59 8.06 52.29
CA ASN A 103 -6.75 7.62 53.07
C ASN A 103 -6.32 6.84 54.32
N GLU A 104 -5.14 6.19 54.31
CA GLU A 104 -4.57 5.49 55.46
C GLU A 104 -3.80 6.41 56.43
N ASN A 105 -3.45 7.62 56.01
CA ASN A 105 -2.69 8.55 56.82
C ASN A 105 -3.53 9.11 57.99
N LYS A 106 -3.13 8.75 59.21
CA LYS A 106 -3.81 9.12 60.46
C LYS A 106 -3.81 10.62 60.76
N ASP A 107 -2.87 11.36 60.21
CA ASP A 107 -2.78 12.81 60.39
C ASP A 107 -3.88 13.55 59.59
N LEU A 108 -4.42 12.92 58.54
CA LEU A 108 -5.46 13.46 57.67
C LEU A 108 -6.87 13.13 58.20
N LYS A 109 -7.30 13.81 59.26
CA LYS A 109 -8.59 13.60 59.94
C LYS A 109 -9.83 13.77 59.04
N ASN A 110 -9.70 14.48 57.92
CA ASN A 110 -10.78 14.65 56.94
C ASN A 110 -11.00 13.42 56.04
N ARG A 111 -10.10 12.43 56.12
CA ARG A 111 -10.14 11.20 55.31
C ARG A 111 -9.96 9.94 56.16
N TYR A 112 -9.40 10.09 57.36
CA TYR A 112 -9.10 9.01 58.30
C TYR A 112 -9.83 9.21 59.64
N GLY A 113 -10.60 8.21 60.06
CA GLY A 113 -11.30 8.21 61.35
C GLY A 113 -12.60 7.42 61.34
N ALA A 114 -13.11 7.08 62.52
CA ALA A 114 -14.39 6.39 62.64
C ALA A 114 -15.55 7.32 62.18
N GLY A 115 -16.36 6.85 61.25
CA GLY A 115 -17.48 7.61 60.67
C GLY A 115 -17.10 8.55 59.53
N ILE A 116 -15.83 8.62 59.12
CA ILE A 116 -15.37 9.38 57.95
C ILE A 116 -15.33 8.46 56.73
N ILE A 117 -15.94 8.89 55.62
CA ILE A 117 -15.93 8.15 54.35
C ILE A 117 -14.60 8.43 53.63
N PRO A 118 -13.80 7.40 53.28
CA PRO A 118 -12.56 7.59 52.54
C PRO A 118 -12.80 8.23 51.17
N TYR A 119 -11.81 8.97 50.67
CA TYR A 119 -11.98 9.71 49.42
C TYR A 119 -11.66 8.79 48.24
N GLU A 120 -12.66 8.05 47.77
CA GLU A 120 -12.51 7.04 46.72
C GLU A 120 -13.16 7.40 45.37
N VAL A 121 -13.96 8.47 45.32
CA VAL A 121 -14.67 8.92 44.11
C VAL A 121 -13.72 9.13 42.92
N MET A 122 -12.51 9.62 43.17
CA MET A 122 -11.50 9.89 42.13
C MET A 122 -10.66 8.67 41.74
N LYS A 123 -10.90 7.48 42.33
CA LYS A 123 -10.21 6.27 41.87
C LYS A 123 -10.64 5.98 40.42
N PRO A 124 -9.70 5.57 39.54
CA PRO A 124 -9.97 5.45 38.12
C PRO A 124 -10.85 4.25 37.75
N ARG A 125 -10.98 3.23 38.63
CA ARG A 125 -11.75 2.02 38.35
C ARG A 125 -12.65 1.68 39.53
N SER A 126 -13.79 1.08 39.24
CA SER A 126 -14.72 0.56 40.23
C SER A 126 -15.33 -0.77 39.80
N LYS A 127 -15.89 -1.47 40.78
CA LYS A 127 -16.69 -2.68 40.53
C LYS A 127 -18.09 -2.27 40.07
N PRO A 128 -18.80 -3.13 39.30
CA PRO A 128 -20.19 -2.91 38.97
C PRO A 128 -21.04 -2.72 40.25
N GLY A 129 -22.01 -1.80 40.19
CA GLY A 129 -22.92 -1.47 41.29
C GLY A 129 -22.72 -0.05 41.85
N VAL A 130 -23.52 0.30 42.86
CA VAL A 130 -23.46 1.61 43.52
C VAL A 130 -22.31 1.59 44.52
N THR A 131 -21.09 1.83 44.02
CA THR A 131 -19.86 1.75 44.82
C THR A 131 -19.41 3.08 45.38
N GLY A 132 -19.80 4.21 44.78
CA GLY A 132 -19.26 5.53 45.15
C GLY A 132 -17.79 5.71 44.75
N ILE A 133 -17.28 4.85 43.88
CA ILE A 133 -15.90 4.79 43.39
C ILE A 133 -15.96 4.83 41.86
N GLY A 134 -14.96 5.43 41.20
CA GLY A 134 -14.80 5.32 39.75
C GLY A 134 -15.07 6.62 39.00
N VAL A 135 -14.18 6.94 38.06
CA VAL A 135 -14.38 8.02 37.09
C VAL A 135 -14.72 7.39 35.73
N PRO A 136 -15.95 7.55 35.22
CA PRO A 136 -16.30 6.98 33.93
C PRO A 136 -15.58 7.71 32.80
N TYR A 137 -15.28 7.01 31.71
CA TYR A 137 -14.65 7.60 30.52
C TYR A 137 -15.56 8.61 29.79
N SER A 138 -16.87 8.52 30.01
CA SER A 138 -17.91 9.34 29.37
C SER A 138 -19.11 9.52 30.29
N VAL A 139 -19.97 10.49 30.00
CA VAL A 139 -21.25 10.68 30.69
C VAL A 139 -22.20 9.55 30.25
N SER A 140 -22.43 8.59 31.14
CA SER A 140 -23.07 7.30 30.82
C SER A 140 -24.08 6.91 31.92
N ILE A 141 -25.02 7.80 32.22
CA ILE A 141 -26.03 7.64 33.27
C ILE A 141 -27.28 6.92 32.78
#